data_AF-A0A1E3W0Q0-F1
#
_entry.id   AF-A0A1E3W0Q0-F1
#
_cell.length_a   1.000
_cell.length_b   1.000
_cell.length_c   1.000
_cell.angle_alpha   90.00
_cell.angle_beta   90.00
_cell.angle_gamma   90.00
#
_symmetry.space_group_name_H-M   'P 1'
#
loop_
_entity.id
_entity.type
_entity.pdbx_description
1 polymer ?
#
loop_
_entity_poly.entity_id
_entity_poly.type
_entity_poly.pdbx_seq_one_letter_code
_entity_poly.pdbx_strand_id
1 'polypeptide(L)'
;MFAWYSGNHAMAGRRSAGVSLWQPDADWIADDATEPMLAYLPSRLWLIGLGNLGQAFAWLLVCLPYRDRSAVELMLQDFDRIAESNDSTSLLSSLDLVGRKKTRAVGEWLERVGFRTDFEERRFGEWTRRAPHEPGVALCGVDNALARADLDKAGFELVVEVGLGAGPDGFRNFSMHSFPASRRPDQVWSKHSRSQQPDLTSLPAYVALRKTGLDACGLTQLASRTVGVPFVGLIAAAMGLSEPLRRLHGAEGLELVAGSIASLGDLDAARIGFVPYAHGHLPVQLDQGAAQAIGTETTVEGF
;
A
#
# COMPACT_ATOMS: atom_id res chain seq x y z
N MET A 1 6.85 -3.92 -19.06
CA MET A 1 8.26 -4.38 -18.98
C MET A 1 8.34 -5.87 -18.68
N PHE A 2 7.80 -6.37 -17.54
CA PHE A 2 7.86 -7.81 -17.21
C PHE A 2 7.22 -8.71 -18.28
N ALA A 3 5.99 -8.40 -18.74
CA ALA A 3 5.29 -9.16 -19.79
C ALA A 3 6.04 -9.23 -21.14
N TRP A 4 6.84 -8.20 -21.45
CA TRP A 4 7.70 -8.17 -22.65
C TRP A 4 8.88 -9.13 -22.52
N TYR A 5 9.54 -9.14 -21.36
CA TYR A 5 10.66 -10.04 -21.10
C TYR A 5 10.23 -11.49 -20.81
N SER A 6 9.02 -11.71 -20.27
CA SER A 6 8.52 -13.06 -19.99
C SER A 6 7.94 -13.78 -21.21
N GLY A 7 7.75 -13.09 -22.36
CA GLY A 7 7.31 -13.69 -23.62
C GLY A 7 5.95 -14.39 -23.60
N ASN A 8 5.19 -14.24 -22.52
CA ASN A 8 3.97 -14.99 -22.23
C ASN A 8 2.69 -14.23 -22.61
N HIS A 9 2.81 -13.08 -23.28
CA HIS A 9 1.66 -12.28 -23.69
C HIS A 9 1.85 -11.76 -25.13
N ALA A 10 1.02 -12.26 -26.06
CA ALA A 10 1.11 -11.94 -27.49
C ALA A 10 0.93 -10.44 -27.80
N MET A 11 0.28 -9.69 -26.90
CA MET A 11 0.10 -8.23 -26.97
C MET A 11 1.13 -7.45 -26.13
N ALA A 12 2.24 -8.08 -25.74
CA ALA A 12 3.29 -7.35 -25.03
C ALA A 12 3.88 -6.27 -25.95
N GLY A 13 3.81 -5.02 -25.51
CA GLY A 13 4.29 -3.85 -26.23
C GLY A 13 4.45 -2.66 -25.30
N ARG A 14 4.86 -1.50 -25.83
CA ARG A 14 4.88 -0.25 -25.07
C ARG A 14 3.49 0.36 -25.10
N ARG A 15 2.87 0.48 -23.92
CA ARG A 15 1.62 1.23 -23.73
C ARG A 15 1.75 2.05 -22.46
N SER A 16 1.14 3.24 -22.45
CA SER A 16 0.90 3.98 -21.23
C SER A 16 -0.28 3.33 -20.51
N ALA A 17 -0.14 3.14 -19.20
CA ALA A 17 -1.20 2.66 -18.32
C ALA A 17 -1.07 3.41 -17.00
N GLY A 18 -2.20 3.76 -16.42
CA GLY A 18 -2.27 4.49 -15.17
C GLY A 18 -3.63 4.27 -14.52
N VAL A 19 -3.77 4.86 -13.34
CA VAL A 19 -5.00 4.87 -12.56
C VAL A 19 -5.11 6.25 -11.93
N SER A 20 -6.31 6.85 -11.93
CA SER A 20 -6.55 8.05 -11.14
C SER A 20 -6.66 7.65 -9.67
N LEU A 21 -5.83 8.25 -8.82
CA LEU A 21 -5.92 8.04 -7.37
C LEU A 21 -7.13 8.77 -6.77
N TRP A 22 -7.73 9.72 -7.50
CA TRP A 22 -8.97 10.40 -7.11
C TRP A 22 -10.20 9.58 -7.49
N GLN A 23 -10.27 9.07 -8.73
CA GLN A 23 -11.35 8.21 -9.24
C GLN A 23 -10.77 6.94 -9.92
N PRO A 24 -10.56 5.84 -9.20
CA PRO A 24 -9.86 4.65 -9.72
C PRO A 24 -10.50 3.95 -10.94
N ASP A 25 -11.79 4.18 -11.18
CA ASP A 25 -12.58 3.66 -12.30
C ASP A 25 -12.74 4.67 -13.46
N ALA A 26 -12.16 5.87 -13.35
CA ALA A 26 -12.13 6.87 -14.40
C ALA A 26 -10.88 6.77 -15.29
N ASP A 27 -10.93 7.40 -16.47
CA ASP A 27 -9.75 7.55 -17.30
C ASP A 27 -8.72 8.44 -16.59
N TRP A 28 -7.54 7.88 -16.33
CA TRP A 28 -6.48 8.54 -15.56
C TRP A 28 -5.83 9.73 -16.26
N ILE A 29 -6.09 9.94 -17.56
CA ILE A 29 -5.61 11.11 -18.32
C ILE A 29 -6.71 12.19 -18.42
N ALA A 30 -7.96 11.84 -18.15
CA ALA A 30 -9.04 12.81 -18.25
C ALA A 30 -8.96 13.83 -17.11
N ASP A 31 -9.18 15.11 -17.44
CA ASP A 31 -9.35 16.15 -16.44
C ASP A 31 -10.61 15.88 -15.62
N ASP A 32 -10.48 15.84 -14.29
CA ASP A 32 -11.60 15.70 -13.36
C ASP A 32 -11.78 16.99 -12.56
N ALA A 33 -12.83 17.75 -12.87
CA ALA A 33 -13.15 19.00 -12.18
C ALA A 33 -13.50 18.81 -10.69
N THR A 34 -13.75 17.57 -10.26
CA THR A 34 -13.95 17.23 -8.84
C THR A 34 -12.65 16.95 -8.11
N GLU A 35 -11.53 16.74 -8.82
CA GLU A 35 -10.21 16.50 -8.22
C GLU A 35 -9.67 17.81 -7.61
N PRO A 36 -9.52 17.87 -6.28
CA PRO A 36 -9.11 19.08 -5.61
C PRO A 36 -7.58 19.18 -5.57
N MET A 37 -7.07 20.40 -5.51
CA MET A 37 -5.69 20.62 -5.11
C MET A 37 -5.46 20.07 -3.70
N LEU A 38 -4.31 19.43 -3.51
CA LEU A 38 -3.93 18.86 -2.23
C LEU A 38 -3.71 19.96 -1.18
N ALA A 39 -4.60 20.02 -0.19
CA ALA A 39 -4.62 21.01 0.88
C ALA A 39 -4.29 20.41 2.25
N TYR A 40 -4.47 19.10 2.45
CA TYR A 40 -4.23 18.42 3.73
C TYR A 40 -3.51 17.08 3.54
N LEU A 41 -2.66 16.72 4.50
CA LEU A 41 -1.92 15.46 4.56
C LEU A 41 -2.24 14.72 5.86
N PRO A 42 -2.32 13.38 5.86
CA PRO A 42 -2.47 12.61 7.08
C PRO A 42 -1.26 12.81 7.99
N SER A 43 -1.45 12.95 9.30
CA SER A 43 -0.36 13.24 10.25
C SER A 43 -0.33 12.35 11.48
N ARG A 44 -1.31 11.45 11.64
CA ARG A 44 -1.32 10.46 12.72
C ARG A 44 -1.71 9.12 12.11
N LEU A 45 -0.73 8.26 11.86
CA LEU A 45 -0.93 6.99 11.17
C LEU A 45 -0.36 5.81 11.96
N TRP A 46 -1.06 4.69 11.94
CA TRP A 46 -0.58 3.41 12.44
C TRP A 46 -0.31 2.46 11.25
N LEU A 47 0.96 2.15 11.00
CA LEU A 47 1.37 1.22 9.96
C LEU A 47 1.44 -0.20 10.54
N ILE A 48 0.54 -1.08 10.10
CA ILE A 48 0.41 -2.45 10.61
C ILE A 48 0.97 -3.43 9.57
N GLY A 49 2.06 -4.10 9.92
CA GLY A 49 2.83 -4.98 9.04
C GLY A 49 3.82 -4.18 8.18
N LEU A 50 5.11 -4.48 8.32
CA LEU A 50 6.24 -3.79 7.70
C LEU A 50 7.00 -4.69 6.71
N GLY A 51 6.27 -5.57 6.03
CA GLY A 51 6.73 -6.25 4.82
C GLY A 51 6.76 -5.31 3.61
N ASN A 52 6.53 -5.86 2.41
CA ASN A 52 6.52 -5.09 1.17
C ASN A 52 5.58 -3.87 1.23
N LEU A 53 4.29 -4.09 1.54
CA LEU A 53 3.28 -3.03 1.58
C LEU A 53 3.55 -1.97 2.66
N GLY A 54 3.91 -2.38 3.87
CA GLY A 54 4.22 -1.44 4.95
C GLY A 54 5.40 -0.53 4.63
N GLN A 55 6.44 -1.08 4.00
CA GLN A 55 7.58 -0.29 3.54
C GLN A 55 7.23 0.60 2.35
N ALA A 56 6.31 0.18 1.48
CA ALA A 56 5.77 1.02 0.42
C ALA A 56 4.94 2.19 0.96
N PHE A 57 4.10 1.97 1.98
CA PHE A 57 3.44 3.08 2.68
C PHE A 57 4.45 4.04 3.29
N ALA A 58 5.44 3.55 4.01
CA ALA A 58 6.49 4.38 4.60
C ALA A 58 7.23 5.21 3.53
N TRP A 59 7.56 4.61 2.39
CA TRP A 59 8.22 5.30 1.28
C TRP A 59 7.35 6.39 0.67
N LEU A 60 6.07 6.09 0.40
CA LEU A 60 5.12 7.04 -0.18
C LEU A 60 4.82 8.22 0.75
N LEU A 61 4.78 8.01 2.07
CA LEU A 61 4.63 9.10 3.04
C LEU A 61 5.78 10.12 2.93
N VAL A 62 7.00 9.66 2.66
CA VAL A 62 8.14 10.57 2.46
C VAL A 62 7.98 11.41 1.18
N CYS A 63 7.28 10.90 0.17
CA CYS A 63 7.00 11.62 -1.07
C CYS A 63 5.94 12.72 -0.92
N LEU A 64 5.14 12.71 0.15
CA LEU A 64 4.16 13.75 0.39
C LEU A 64 4.82 15.08 0.83
N PRO A 65 4.24 16.23 0.44
CA PRO A 65 4.83 17.56 0.68
C PRO A 65 4.59 18.07 2.11
N TYR A 66 5.03 17.30 3.11
CA TYR A 66 4.98 17.73 4.51
C TYR A 66 5.92 18.90 4.75
N ARG A 67 5.38 20.02 5.26
CA ARG A 67 6.17 21.18 5.69
C ARG A 67 7.07 20.83 6.88
N ASP A 68 6.51 20.19 7.88
CA ASP A 68 7.20 19.72 9.08
C ASP A 68 6.87 18.24 9.26
N ARG A 69 7.78 17.37 8.83
CA ARG A 69 7.65 15.92 9.01
C ARG A 69 7.70 15.51 10.48
N SER A 70 8.29 16.32 11.35
CA SER A 70 8.34 16.01 12.78
C SER A 70 6.94 16.09 13.40
N ALA A 71 6.05 16.91 12.85
CA ALA A 71 4.66 17.00 13.30
C ALA A 71 3.80 15.77 12.94
N VAL A 72 4.36 14.79 12.22
CA VAL A 72 3.70 13.54 11.86
C VAL A 72 4.08 12.44 12.84
N GLU A 73 3.08 11.81 13.42
CA GLU A 73 3.20 10.67 14.34
C GLU A 73 2.93 9.36 13.61
N LEU A 74 3.94 8.51 13.54
CA LEU A 74 3.87 7.19 12.91
C LEU A 74 4.06 6.09 13.95
N MET A 75 2.99 5.37 14.26
CA MET A 75 3.08 4.13 15.04
C MET A 75 3.40 2.97 14.09
N LEU A 76 4.54 2.31 14.26
CA LEU A 76 4.96 1.20 13.42
C LEU A 76 4.77 -0.12 14.16
N GLN A 77 3.99 -1.04 13.58
CA GLN A 77 3.72 -2.34 14.18
C GLN A 77 4.19 -3.50 13.31
N ASP A 78 5.18 -4.22 13.80
CA ASP A 78 5.61 -5.51 13.25
C ASP A 78 6.42 -6.29 14.31
N PHE A 79 6.21 -7.60 14.38
CA PHE A 79 6.92 -8.48 15.31
C PHE A 79 8.15 -9.13 14.67
N ASP A 80 8.24 -9.12 13.33
CA ASP A 80 9.28 -9.80 12.57
C ASP A 80 10.61 -9.04 12.54
N ARG A 81 11.63 -9.78 12.11
CA ARG A 81 12.93 -9.26 11.71
C ARG A 81 13.05 -9.27 10.19
N ILE A 82 13.94 -8.45 9.64
CA ILE A 82 14.30 -8.48 8.23
C ILE A 82 14.95 -9.84 7.94
N ALA A 83 14.47 -10.50 6.91
CA ALA A 83 15.02 -11.73 6.35
C ALA A 83 15.70 -11.45 5.01
N GLU A 84 16.57 -12.34 4.54
CA GLU A 84 17.29 -12.18 3.27
C GLU A 84 16.33 -11.95 2.08
N SER A 85 15.16 -12.61 2.08
CA SER A 85 14.16 -12.43 1.02
C SER A 85 13.59 -11.01 0.95
N ASN A 86 13.71 -10.20 2.01
CA ASN A 86 13.21 -8.83 2.01
C ASN A 86 14.04 -7.91 1.11
N ASP A 87 15.32 -8.22 0.87
CA ASP A 87 16.22 -7.43 0.02
C ASP A 87 15.66 -7.21 -1.41
N SER A 88 15.04 -8.24 -1.98
CA SER A 88 14.47 -8.18 -3.33
C SER A 88 12.96 -7.86 -3.37
N THR A 89 12.30 -7.83 -2.21
CA THR A 89 10.83 -7.77 -2.13
C THR A 89 10.28 -6.57 -1.35
N SER A 90 11.13 -5.81 -0.68
CA SER A 90 10.72 -4.70 0.18
C SER A 90 11.61 -3.47 -0.06
N LEU A 91 11.02 -2.27 -0.09
CA LEU A 91 11.72 -1.05 -0.55
C LEU A 91 12.81 -0.52 0.39
N LEU A 92 12.70 -0.81 1.69
CA LEU A 92 13.55 -0.27 2.75
C LEU A 92 14.35 -1.36 3.46
N SER A 93 14.50 -2.51 2.82
CA SER A 93 15.24 -3.67 3.34
C SER A 93 16.40 -3.99 2.43
N SER A 94 17.51 -4.36 3.03
CA SER A 94 18.74 -4.77 2.34
C SER A 94 19.45 -5.85 3.14
N LEU A 95 20.36 -6.59 2.51
CA LEU A 95 21.08 -7.71 3.16
C LEU A 95 21.83 -7.32 4.44
N ASP A 96 22.35 -6.09 4.54
CA ASP A 96 23.04 -5.58 5.73
C ASP A 96 22.11 -5.35 6.93
N LEU A 97 20.79 -5.28 6.70
CA LEU A 97 19.78 -5.10 7.73
C LEU A 97 19.20 -6.42 8.25
N VAL A 98 19.60 -7.56 7.68
CA VAL A 98 19.08 -8.89 8.06
C VAL A 98 19.24 -9.13 9.57
N GLY A 99 18.20 -9.67 10.19
CA GLY A 99 18.14 -9.92 11.62
C GLY A 99 17.73 -8.70 12.46
N ARG A 100 17.72 -7.48 11.92
CA ARG A 100 17.15 -6.32 12.62
C ARG A 100 15.62 -6.41 12.66
N LYS A 101 15.01 -5.92 13.75
CA LYS A 101 13.55 -5.77 13.83
C LYS A 101 13.07 -4.81 12.73
N LYS A 102 12.02 -5.19 12.00
CA LYS A 102 11.50 -4.38 10.89
C LYS A 102 11.07 -2.98 11.34
N THR A 103 10.37 -2.90 12.48
CA THR A 103 9.99 -1.63 13.14
C THR A 103 11.18 -0.71 13.33
N ARG A 104 12.30 -1.22 13.84
CA ARG A 104 13.50 -0.43 14.12
C ARG A 104 14.21 0.01 12.85
N ALA A 105 14.32 -0.86 11.85
CA ALA A 105 14.98 -0.52 10.58
C ALA A 105 14.17 0.52 9.78
N VAL A 106 12.85 0.33 9.68
CA VAL A 106 11.95 1.28 9.00
C VAL A 106 11.83 2.58 9.79
N GLY A 107 11.73 2.50 11.13
CA GLY A 107 11.71 3.65 12.03
C GLY A 107 12.94 4.53 11.87
N GLU A 108 14.13 3.95 11.96
CA GLU A 108 15.39 4.68 11.76
C GLU A 108 15.47 5.35 10.37
N TRP A 109 14.91 4.71 9.34
CA TRP A 109 14.84 5.32 8.01
C TRP A 109 13.88 6.52 7.95
N LEU A 110 12.70 6.40 8.57
CA LEU A 110 11.71 7.48 8.68
C LEU A 110 12.22 8.66 9.53
N GLU A 111 12.87 8.37 10.65
CA GLU A 111 13.44 9.37 11.55
C GLU A 111 14.58 10.16 10.89
N ARG A 112 15.42 9.49 10.08
CA ARG A 112 16.48 10.16 9.30
C ARG A 112 15.93 11.20 8.32
N VAL A 113 14.71 11.03 7.84
CA VAL A 113 14.06 11.99 6.94
C VAL A 113 13.07 12.92 7.65
N GLY A 114 13.05 12.90 8.99
CA GLY A 114 12.43 13.90 9.85
C GLY A 114 11.11 13.50 10.52
N PHE A 115 10.62 12.27 10.34
CA PHE A 115 9.39 11.81 10.99
C PHE A 115 9.62 11.43 12.47
N ARG A 116 8.56 11.45 13.28
CA ARG A 116 8.56 10.83 14.62
C ARG A 116 7.97 9.43 14.51
N THR A 117 8.62 8.45 15.14
CA THR A 117 8.14 7.07 15.14
C THR A 117 8.01 6.49 16.54
N ASP A 118 6.95 5.71 16.74
CA ASP A 118 6.73 4.85 17.90
C ASP A 118 6.64 3.39 17.43
N PHE A 119 6.89 2.44 18.33
CA PHE A 119 6.98 1.02 17.97
C PHE A 119 6.05 0.13 18.80
N GLU A 120 5.30 -0.72 18.11
CA GLU A 120 4.56 -1.84 18.68
C GLU A 120 5.11 -3.15 18.09
N GLU A 121 5.94 -3.87 18.87
CA GLU A 121 6.62 -5.08 18.37
C GLU A 121 5.85 -6.38 18.65
N ARG A 122 4.59 -6.30 19.10
CA ARG A 122 3.66 -7.42 19.22
C ARG A 122 2.90 -7.66 17.92
N ARG A 123 2.52 -8.93 17.71
CA ARG A 123 1.61 -9.32 16.62
C ARG A 123 0.30 -8.55 16.73
N PHE A 124 -0.18 -8.05 15.60
CA PHE A 124 -1.56 -7.58 15.49
C PHE A 124 -2.54 -8.75 15.59
N GLY A 125 -3.69 -8.50 16.21
CA GLY A 125 -4.74 -9.50 16.41
C GLY A 125 -5.79 -9.00 17.38
N GLU A 126 -6.75 -9.86 17.72
CA GLU A 126 -7.92 -9.57 18.55
C GLU A 126 -7.64 -8.89 19.90
N TRP A 127 -6.44 -9.01 20.47
CA TRP A 127 -6.04 -8.33 21.72
C TRP A 127 -5.58 -6.89 21.52
N THR A 128 -5.32 -6.47 20.29
CA THR A 128 -4.79 -5.14 19.98
C THR A 128 -5.86 -4.10 20.27
N ARG A 129 -5.55 -3.11 21.08
CA ARG A 129 -6.46 -2.00 21.41
C ARG A 129 -5.68 -0.71 21.32
N ARG A 130 -6.16 0.21 20.48
CA ARG A 130 -5.67 1.57 20.38
C ARG A 130 -6.07 2.35 21.64
N ALA A 131 -5.12 3.04 22.25
CA ALA A 131 -5.40 4.04 23.28
C ALA A 131 -5.93 5.34 22.65
N PRO A 132 -6.77 6.14 23.34
CA PRO A 132 -7.39 7.32 22.74
C PRO A 132 -6.43 8.36 22.15
N HIS A 133 -5.20 8.43 22.66
CA HIS A 133 -4.17 9.35 22.19
C HIS A 133 -3.34 8.80 21.02
N GLU A 134 -3.41 7.51 20.70
CA GLU A 134 -2.67 6.89 19.61
C GLU A 134 -3.34 7.18 18.24
N PRO A 135 -2.58 7.07 17.13
CA PRO A 135 -3.11 7.26 15.78
C PRO A 135 -4.41 6.50 15.48
N GLY A 136 -5.47 7.22 15.11
CA GLY A 136 -6.80 6.67 14.82
C GLY A 136 -6.97 6.07 13.43
N VAL A 137 -6.03 6.33 12.52
CA VAL A 137 -6.02 5.83 11.15
C VAL A 137 -4.97 4.74 10.99
N ALA A 138 -5.39 3.55 10.56
CA ALA A 138 -4.49 2.43 10.31
C ALA A 138 -4.28 2.18 8.81
N LEU A 139 -3.02 2.01 8.40
CA LEU A 139 -2.63 1.48 7.09
C LEU A 139 -2.13 0.06 7.31
N CYS A 140 -2.89 -0.94 6.85
CA CYS A 140 -2.62 -2.34 7.11
C CYS A 140 -2.14 -3.05 5.85
N GLY A 141 -0.96 -3.67 5.92
CA GLY A 141 -0.36 -4.46 4.85
C GLY A 141 0.01 -5.89 5.25
N VAL A 142 -0.63 -6.43 6.30
CA VAL A 142 -0.38 -7.80 6.77
C VAL A 142 -0.89 -8.82 5.77
N ASP A 143 -0.29 -10.01 5.72
CA ASP A 143 -0.58 -11.07 4.75
C ASP A 143 -1.49 -12.19 5.28
N ASN A 144 -1.85 -12.14 6.56
CA ASN A 144 -2.59 -13.22 7.22
C ASN A 144 -4.06 -12.84 7.45
N ALA A 145 -4.97 -13.72 7.01
CA ALA A 145 -6.41 -13.48 7.06
C ALA A 145 -6.96 -13.32 8.49
N LEU A 146 -6.35 -13.97 9.49
CA LEU A 146 -6.78 -13.86 10.89
C LEU A 146 -6.56 -12.45 11.43
N ALA A 147 -5.36 -11.88 11.26
CA ALA A 147 -5.09 -10.50 11.66
C ALA A 147 -5.99 -9.51 10.91
N ARG A 148 -6.24 -9.75 9.61
CA ARG A 148 -7.16 -8.92 8.82
C ARG A 148 -8.60 -8.97 9.34
N ALA A 149 -9.06 -10.14 9.79
CA ALA A 149 -10.40 -10.31 10.37
C ALA A 149 -10.60 -9.54 11.70
N ASP A 150 -9.51 -9.19 12.39
CA ASP A 150 -9.54 -8.50 13.68
C ASP A 150 -9.41 -6.96 13.56
N LEU A 151 -9.31 -6.41 12.35
CA LEU A 151 -9.00 -4.98 12.14
C LEU A 151 -10.01 -4.01 12.76
N ASP A 152 -11.29 -4.37 12.81
CA ASP A 152 -12.36 -3.55 13.41
C ASP A 152 -12.39 -3.62 14.94
N LYS A 153 -11.67 -4.57 15.55
CA LYS A 153 -11.65 -4.77 17.02
C LYS A 153 -10.68 -3.83 17.74
N ALA A 154 -9.76 -3.21 17.01
CA ALA A 154 -8.68 -2.42 17.59
C ALA A 154 -9.06 -0.98 17.96
N GLY A 155 -10.26 -0.51 17.56
CA GLY A 155 -10.72 0.85 17.88
C GLY A 155 -10.14 1.94 16.98
N PHE A 156 -9.69 1.58 15.78
CA PHE A 156 -9.40 2.54 14.71
C PHE A 156 -10.70 3.13 14.18
N GLU A 157 -10.63 4.38 13.77
CA GLU A 157 -11.75 5.10 13.16
C GLU A 157 -11.77 4.94 11.65
N LEU A 158 -10.58 4.79 11.07
CA LEU A 158 -10.38 4.43 9.68
C LEU A 158 -9.30 3.37 9.61
N VAL A 159 -9.61 2.26 8.95
CA VAL A 159 -8.61 1.27 8.54
C VAL A 159 -8.59 1.24 7.03
N VAL A 160 -7.41 1.34 6.43
CA VAL A 160 -7.19 1.03 5.02
C VAL A 160 -6.30 -0.20 4.95
N GLU A 161 -6.90 -1.31 4.55
CA GLU A 161 -6.22 -2.58 4.37
C GLU A 161 -5.89 -2.78 2.89
N VAL A 162 -4.65 -3.20 2.62
CA VAL A 162 -4.19 -3.52 1.28
C VAL A 162 -3.60 -4.93 1.29
N GLY A 163 -3.94 -5.69 0.26
CA GLY A 163 -3.44 -7.04 0.03
C GLY A 163 -2.88 -7.19 -1.38
N LEU A 164 -1.86 -8.03 -1.49
CA LEU A 164 -1.34 -8.50 -2.77
C LEU A 164 -1.84 -9.92 -3.03
N GLY A 165 -2.08 -10.24 -4.30
CA GLY A 165 -2.41 -11.60 -4.70
C GLY A 165 -1.24 -12.56 -4.49
N ALA A 166 -1.55 -13.84 -4.29
CA ALA A 166 -0.58 -14.90 -4.09
C ALA A 166 -0.45 -15.80 -5.32
N GLY A 167 0.68 -16.49 -5.42
CA GLY A 167 0.93 -17.49 -6.45
C GLY A 167 1.22 -16.94 -7.85
N PRO A 168 1.51 -17.84 -8.82
CA PRO A 168 1.98 -17.49 -10.16
C PRO A 168 1.00 -16.66 -11.00
N ASP A 169 -0.30 -16.82 -10.77
CA ASP A 169 -1.33 -16.09 -11.52
C ASP A 169 -1.74 -14.80 -10.82
N GLY A 170 -1.58 -14.75 -9.49
CA GLY A 170 -2.06 -13.67 -8.63
C GLY A 170 -1.02 -12.61 -8.25
N PHE A 171 0.28 -12.81 -8.49
CA PHE A 171 1.34 -11.89 -8.01
C PHE A 171 1.24 -10.45 -8.55
N ARG A 172 0.44 -10.22 -9.58
CA ARG A 172 0.15 -8.89 -10.16
C ARG A 172 -1.16 -8.29 -9.68
N ASN A 173 -1.92 -9.02 -8.87
CA ASN A 173 -3.22 -8.58 -8.40
C ASN A 173 -3.05 -7.87 -7.05
N PHE A 174 -3.93 -6.92 -6.80
CA PHE A 174 -4.05 -6.26 -5.51
C PHE A 174 -5.52 -6.04 -5.16
N SER A 175 -5.76 -5.88 -3.87
CA SER A 175 -7.04 -5.43 -3.35
C SER A 175 -6.81 -4.44 -2.23
N MET A 176 -7.71 -3.48 -2.09
CA MET A 176 -7.78 -2.54 -1.00
C MET A 176 -9.19 -2.57 -0.42
N HIS A 177 -9.31 -2.58 0.90
CA HIS A 177 -10.57 -2.34 1.60
C HIS A 177 -10.39 -1.16 2.55
N SER A 178 -11.45 -0.38 2.76
CA SER A 178 -11.50 0.53 3.91
C SER A 178 -12.57 0.10 4.91
N PHE A 179 -12.36 0.41 6.18
CA PHE A 179 -13.33 0.18 7.25
C PHE A 179 -13.48 1.45 8.10
N PRO A 180 -14.69 1.75 8.62
CA PRO A 180 -15.93 0.98 8.50
C PRO A 180 -16.50 0.93 7.07
N ALA A 181 -17.17 -0.16 6.75
CA ALA A 181 -17.73 -0.47 5.42
C ALA A 181 -19.05 -1.25 5.55
N SER A 182 -19.70 -1.55 4.40
CA SER A 182 -20.93 -2.36 4.37
C SER A 182 -20.73 -3.78 4.93
N ARG A 183 -19.50 -4.29 4.86
CA ARG A 183 -19.06 -5.56 5.43
C ARG A 183 -17.95 -5.34 6.43
N ARG A 184 -18.02 -6.07 7.54
CA ARG A 184 -16.95 -6.11 8.55
C ARG A 184 -15.74 -6.91 8.04
N PRO A 185 -14.53 -6.65 8.57
CA PRO A 185 -13.34 -7.42 8.21
C PRO A 185 -13.51 -8.94 8.40
N ASP A 186 -14.15 -9.38 9.50
CA ASP A 186 -14.43 -10.81 9.74
C ASP A 186 -15.34 -11.42 8.67
N GLN A 187 -16.29 -10.66 8.11
CA GLN A 187 -17.15 -11.12 7.02
C GLN A 187 -16.41 -11.20 5.68
N VAL A 188 -15.38 -10.37 5.47
CA VAL A 188 -14.52 -10.41 4.28
C VAL A 188 -13.53 -11.58 4.36
N TRP A 189 -12.90 -11.77 5.53
CA TRP A 189 -11.77 -12.68 5.70
C TRP A 189 -12.11 -14.06 6.30
N SER A 190 -13.31 -14.27 6.87
CA SER A 190 -13.72 -15.55 7.50
C SER A 190 -13.68 -16.77 6.57
N LYS A 191 -13.92 -16.61 5.27
CA LYS A 191 -13.92 -17.70 4.28
C LYS A 191 -12.54 -18.07 3.75
N HIS A 192 -11.56 -17.18 3.88
CA HIS A 192 -10.19 -17.37 3.38
C HIS A 192 -9.36 -18.31 4.27
N SER A 193 -9.84 -18.66 5.47
CA SER A 193 -9.23 -19.69 6.32
C SER A 193 -9.37 -21.13 5.75
N ARG A 194 -10.16 -21.33 4.68
CA ARG A 194 -10.44 -22.66 4.09
C ARG A 194 -10.04 -22.83 2.62
N SER A 195 -9.56 -21.80 1.93
CA SER A 195 -9.05 -22.00 0.56
C SER A 195 -7.69 -22.66 0.65
N GLN A 196 -7.65 -23.98 0.38
CA GLN A 196 -6.41 -24.70 0.10
C GLN A 196 -5.65 -23.92 -0.98
N GLN A 197 -4.40 -23.54 -0.71
CA GLN A 197 -3.52 -23.09 -1.78
C GLN A 197 -3.52 -24.17 -2.86
N PRO A 198 -3.68 -23.83 -4.15
CA PRO A 198 -3.61 -24.82 -5.21
C PRO A 198 -2.29 -25.58 -5.10
N ASP A 199 -2.33 -26.90 -5.30
CA ASP A 199 -1.12 -27.74 -5.27
C ASP A 199 -0.26 -27.47 -6.51
N LEU A 200 0.57 -26.44 -6.39
CA LEU A 200 1.50 -26.00 -7.43
C LEU A 200 2.68 -26.98 -7.62
N THR A 201 2.83 -28.00 -6.76
CA THR A 201 3.93 -28.97 -6.86
C THR A 201 3.86 -29.85 -8.10
N SER A 202 2.68 -29.91 -8.74
CA SER A 202 2.43 -30.67 -9.97
C SER A 202 2.81 -29.93 -11.26
N LEU A 203 3.07 -28.62 -11.21
CA LEU A 203 3.38 -27.83 -12.40
C LEU A 203 4.79 -28.16 -12.95
N PRO A 204 4.99 -28.22 -14.28
CA PRO A 204 6.27 -28.61 -14.89
C PRO A 204 7.49 -27.80 -14.41
N ALA A 205 7.31 -26.50 -14.14
CA ALA A 205 8.37 -25.64 -13.62
C ALA A 205 8.78 -26.00 -12.18
N TYR A 206 7.83 -26.35 -11.32
CA TYR A 206 8.08 -26.78 -9.94
C TYR A 206 8.68 -28.19 -9.88
N VAL A 207 8.25 -29.08 -10.78
CA VAL A 207 8.87 -30.41 -10.97
C VAL A 207 10.32 -30.28 -11.43
N ALA A 208 10.64 -29.33 -12.33
CA ALA A 208 12.00 -29.06 -12.76
C ALA A 208 12.87 -28.49 -11.61
N LEU A 209 12.34 -27.55 -10.82
CA LEU A 209 13.02 -27.01 -9.64
C LEU A 209 13.29 -28.07 -8.56
N ARG A 210 12.36 -29.02 -8.38
CA ARG A 210 12.53 -30.17 -7.48
C ARG A 210 13.70 -31.06 -7.92
N LYS A 211 13.89 -31.24 -9.23
CA LYS A 211 15.03 -32.00 -9.80
C LYS A 211 16.37 -31.29 -9.61
N THR A 212 16.38 -29.98 -9.40
CA THR A 212 17.60 -29.20 -9.08
C THR A 212 17.96 -29.18 -7.59
N GLY A 213 17.21 -29.90 -6.74
CA GLY A 213 17.53 -30.07 -5.32
C GLY A 213 16.78 -29.15 -4.36
N LEU A 214 15.79 -28.36 -4.82
CA LEU A 214 14.89 -27.66 -3.90
C LEU A 214 13.95 -28.65 -3.20
N ASP A 215 13.87 -28.54 -1.88
CA ASP A 215 13.02 -29.37 -1.04
C ASP A 215 11.54 -28.95 -1.13
N ALA A 216 10.64 -29.78 -0.58
CA ALA A 216 9.21 -29.49 -0.58
C ALA A 216 8.88 -28.20 0.20
N CYS A 217 9.70 -27.83 1.20
CA CYS A 217 9.58 -26.57 1.93
C CYS A 217 9.92 -25.36 1.03
N GLY A 218 11.02 -25.42 0.28
CA GLY A 218 11.44 -24.40 -0.67
C GLY A 218 10.49 -24.26 -1.87
N LEU A 219 9.90 -25.37 -2.34
CA LEU A 219 8.87 -25.35 -3.38
C LEU A 219 7.55 -24.75 -2.89
N THR A 220 7.13 -25.08 -1.66
CA THR A 220 5.96 -24.47 -1.04
C THR A 220 6.20 -22.98 -0.78
N GLN A 221 7.41 -22.58 -0.37
CA GLN A 221 7.79 -21.17 -0.28
C GLN A 221 7.80 -20.47 -1.64
N LEU A 222 8.25 -21.10 -2.73
CA LEU A 222 8.17 -20.51 -4.08
C LEU A 222 6.72 -20.39 -4.60
N ALA A 223 5.88 -21.36 -4.26
CA ALA A 223 4.47 -21.43 -4.63
C ALA A 223 3.60 -20.43 -3.86
N SER A 224 3.93 -20.20 -2.58
CA SER A 224 3.21 -19.31 -1.67
C SER A 224 3.80 -17.91 -1.56
N ARG A 225 5.11 -17.73 -1.86
CA ARG A 225 5.67 -16.40 -2.02
C ARG A 225 5.06 -15.82 -3.27
N THR A 226 4.09 -14.93 -3.07
CA THR A 226 3.97 -13.75 -3.89
C THR A 226 5.38 -13.32 -4.24
N VAL A 227 5.75 -13.36 -5.52
CA VAL A 227 6.92 -12.63 -5.98
C VAL A 227 6.54 -11.18 -5.71
N GLY A 228 6.81 -10.74 -4.48
CA GLY A 228 6.41 -9.45 -3.96
C GLY A 228 7.29 -8.45 -4.65
N VAL A 229 7.00 -8.19 -5.92
CA VAL A 229 7.80 -7.26 -6.68
C VAL A 229 7.50 -5.90 -6.06
N PRO A 230 8.51 -5.17 -5.57
CA PRO A 230 8.30 -3.93 -4.84
C PRO A 230 7.38 -2.95 -5.57
N PHE A 231 7.41 -2.94 -6.90
CA PHE A 231 6.56 -2.08 -7.72
C PHE A 231 5.05 -2.40 -7.64
N VAL A 232 4.66 -3.66 -7.47
CA VAL A 232 3.23 -4.01 -7.25
C VAL A 232 2.78 -3.50 -5.89
N GLY A 233 3.63 -3.72 -4.87
CA GLY A 233 3.42 -3.20 -3.52
C GLY A 233 3.29 -1.69 -3.52
N LEU A 234 4.11 -0.99 -4.31
CA LEU A 234 4.08 0.46 -4.42
C LEU A 234 2.78 0.98 -5.05
N ILE A 235 2.30 0.37 -6.13
CA ILE A 235 1.02 0.77 -6.76
C ILE A 235 -0.15 0.52 -5.80
N ALA A 236 -0.18 -0.65 -5.16
CA ALA A 236 -1.23 -1.01 -4.21
C ALA A 236 -1.21 -0.10 -2.96
N ALA A 237 -0.02 0.23 -2.44
CA ALA A 237 0.14 1.16 -1.33
C ALA A 237 -0.21 2.60 -1.72
N ALA A 238 0.05 3.01 -2.97
CA ALA A 238 -0.39 4.33 -3.47
C ALA A 238 -1.92 4.43 -3.51
N MET A 239 -2.59 3.37 -3.94
CA MET A 239 -4.05 3.26 -3.85
C MET A 239 -4.52 3.33 -2.38
N GLY A 240 -3.90 2.56 -1.48
CA GLY A 240 -4.24 2.61 -0.05
C GLY A 240 -4.01 3.98 0.60
N LEU A 241 -2.91 4.67 0.27
CA LEU A 241 -2.60 6.00 0.79
C LEU A 241 -3.49 7.09 0.17
N SER A 242 -4.02 6.85 -1.03
CA SER A 242 -4.97 7.78 -1.66
C SER A 242 -6.25 7.92 -0.86
N GLU A 243 -6.73 6.88 -0.18
CA GLU A 243 -7.99 6.92 0.57
C GLU A 243 -8.04 7.95 1.70
N PRO A 244 -7.06 8.00 2.64
CA PRO A 244 -7.05 9.06 3.63
C PRO A 244 -6.87 10.45 2.98
N LEU A 245 -6.14 10.56 1.86
CA LEU A 245 -6.04 11.84 1.14
C LEU A 245 -7.40 12.24 0.55
N ARG A 246 -8.06 11.34 -0.17
CA ARG A 246 -9.39 11.53 -0.75
C ARG A 246 -10.42 12.00 0.29
N ARG A 247 -10.47 11.31 1.44
CA ARG A 247 -11.38 11.68 2.54
C ARG A 247 -11.09 13.06 3.11
N LEU A 248 -9.82 13.46 3.24
CA LEU A 248 -9.46 14.80 3.67
C LEU A 248 -9.92 15.90 2.70
N HIS A 249 -10.22 15.54 1.45
CA HIS A 249 -10.66 16.48 0.42
C HIS A 249 -12.12 16.24 -0.04
N GLY A 250 -12.92 15.55 0.76
CA GLY A 250 -14.37 15.47 0.52
C GLY A 250 -14.83 14.40 -0.47
N ALA A 251 -13.94 13.53 -0.97
CA ALA A 251 -14.35 12.42 -1.82
C ALA A 251 -15.12 11.35 -1.04
N GLU A 252 -16.04 10.66 -1.71
CA GLU A 252 -16.62 9.41 -1.21
C GLU A 252 -15.52 8.41 -0.84
N GLY A 253 -15.74 7.61 0.20
CA GLY A 253 -14.75 6.63 0.63
C GLY A 253 -14.71 5.44 -0.32
N LEU A 254 -13.51 4.92 -0.59
CA LEU A 254 -13.33 3.66 -1.30
C LEU A 254 -13.58 2.51 -0.32
N GLU A 255 -14.71 1.82 -0.46
CA GLU A 255 -14.97 0.60 0.31
C GLU A 255 -14.09 -0.56 -0.17
N LEU A 256 -13.97 -0.73 -1.48
CA LEU A 256 -13.18 -1.77 -2.14
C LEU A 256 -12.55 -1.20 -3.40
N VAL A 257 -11.27 -1.50 -3.63
CA VAL A 257 -10.65 -1.44 -4.95
C VAL A 257 -9.99 -2.78 -5.22
N ALA A 258 -10.21 -3.38 -6.37
CA ALA A 258 -9.55 -4.62 -6.76
C ALA A 258 -9.12 -4.58 -8.22
N GLY A 259 -7.98 -5.21 -8.50
CA GLY A 259 -7.61 -5.49 -9.89
C GLY A 259 -6.16 -5.91 -10.05
N SER A 260 -5.62 -5.67 -11.24
CA SER A 260 -4.31 -6.16 -11.64
C SER A 260 -3.45 -5.06 -12.25
N ILE A 261 -2.19 -4.99 -11.84
CA ILE A 261 -1.21 -4.11 -12.50
C ILE A 261 -0.94 -4.52 -13.96
N ALA A 262 -1.38 -5.72 -14.36
CA ALA A 262 -1.36 -6.14 -15.76
C ALA A 262 -2.44 -5.40 -16.59
N SER A 263 -3.51 -4.93 -15.96
CA SER A 263 -4.62 -4.20 -16.59
C SER A 263 -5.21 -3.14 -15.64
N LEU A 264 -4.48 -2.04 -15.46
CA LEU A 264 -4.88 -0.93 -14.58
C LEU A 264 -6.16 -0.20 -15.02
N GLY A 265 -6.62 -0.40 -16.26
CA GLY A 265 -7.88 0.16 -16.75
C GLY A 265 -9.11 -0.65 -16.36
N ASP A 266 -8.94 -1.87 -15.85
CA ASP A 266 -10.03 -2.79 -15.50
C ASP A 266 -10.15 -2.94 -13.98
N LEU A 267 -9.97 -1.84 -13.23
CA LEU A 267 -10.11 -1.84 -11.78
C LEU A 267 -11.59 -1.79 -11.40
N ASP A 268 -11.96 -2.65 -10.46
CA ASP A 268 -13.26 -2.59 -9.80
C ASP A 268 -13.17 -1.69 -8.57
N ALA A 269 -14.05 -0.69 -8.47
CA ALA A 269 -14.15 0.19 -7.32
C ALA A 269 -15.57 0.23 -6.76
N ALA A 270 -15.72 -0.01 -5.45
CA ALA A 270 -16.95 0.21 -4.71
C ALA A 270 -16.77 1.38 -3.74
N ARG A 271 -17.77 2.25 -3.67
CA ARG A 271 -17.75 3.46 -2.83
C ARG A 271 -18.74 3.34 -1.68
N ILE A 272 -18.43 4.03 -0.59
CA ILE A 272 -19.30 4.23 0.56
C ILE A 272 -19.44 5.73 0.83
N GLY A 273 -20.59 6.12 1.41
CA GLY A 273 -20.89 7.50 1.74
C GLY A 273 -19.77 8.18 2.53
N PHE A 274 -19.65 9.50 2.33
CA PHE A 274 -18.59 10.32 2.90
C PHE A 274 -18.57 10.26 4.43
N VAL A 275 -17.43 9.81 4.98
CA VAL A 275 -17.12 9.93 6.41
C VAL A 275 -15.70 10.48 6.52
N PRO A 276 -15.52 11.78 6.84
CA PRO A 276 -14.20 12.32 7.11
C PRO A 276 -13.66 11.65 8.38
N TYR A 277 -12.36 11.37 8.42
CA TYR A 277 -11.72 11.01 9.69
C TYR A 277 -11.27 12.29 10.38
N ALA A 278 -11.63 12.45 11.66
CA ALA A 278 -11.43 13.71 12.38
C ALA A 278 -10.01 13.90 12.92
N HIS A 279 -9.11 12.92 12.75
CA HIS A 279 -7.89 12.81 13.55
C HIS A 279 -6.62 12.90 12.71
N GLY A 280 -5.77 13.89 13.03
CA GLY A 280 -4.40 13.95 12.55
C GLY A 280 -4.28 14.26 11.07
N HIS A 281 -4.44 15.53 10.72
CA HIS A 281 -3.98 16.05 9.43
C HIS A 281 -3.14 17.31 9.62
N LEU A 282 -2.34 17.63 8.61
CA LEU A 282 -1.55 18.87 8.51
C LEU A 282 -1.87 19.57 7.20
N PRO A 283 -1.95 20.91 7.17
CA PRO A 283 -2.14 21.62 5.92
C PRO A 283 -0.90 21.49 5.01
N VAL A 284 -1.14 21.37 3.72
CA VAL A 284 -0.12 21.60 2.69
C VAL A 284 0.06 23.11 2.59
N GLN A 285 1.22 23.62 2.95
CA GLN A 285 1.53 25.02 2.70
C GLN A 285 2.11 25.16 1.30
N LEU A 286 1.32 25.72 0.39
CA LEU A 286 1.82 26.15 -0.91
C LEU A 286 2.70 27.37 -0.66
N ASP A 287 3.98 27.28 -1.03
CA ASP A 287 4.84 28.47 -1.06
C ASP A 287 4.21 29.47 -2.02
N GLN A 288 3.78 30.62 -1.49
CA GLN A 288 3.16 31.71 -2.26
C GLN A 288 4.10 32.29 -3.35
N GLY A 289 5.37 31.87 -3.38
CA GLY A 289 6.38 32.33 -4.34
C GLY A 289 6.34 31.68 -5.73
N ALA A 290 5.67 30.54 -5.91
CA ALA A 290 5.61 29.89 -7.23
C ALA A 290 4.44 30.39 -8.11
N ALA A 291 3.38 30.93 -7.50
CA ALA A 291 2.18 31.38 -8.20
C ALA A 291 2.35 32.75 -8.92
N GLN A 292 3.41 33.51 -8.63
CA GLN A 292 3.67 34.81 -9.26
C GLN A 292 4.53 34.73 -10.54
N ALA A 293 5.06 33.56 -10.91
CA ALA A 293 5.96 33.42 -12.06
C ALA A 293 5.26 33.12 -13.40
N ILE A 294 3.92 32.98 -13.43
CA ILE A 294 3.14 32.68 -14.67
C ILE A 294 2.30 33.90 -15.07
N GLY A 295 2.79 35.11 -14.78
CA GLY A 295 2.00 36.34 -14.94
C GLY A 295 2.81 37.57 -15.29
N THR A 296 3.80 37.46 -16.18
CA THR A 296 4.36 38.65 -16.85
C THR A 296 4.75 38.32 -18.29
N GLU A 297 4.25 39.15 -19.19
CA GLU A 297 4.28 39.12 -20.64
C GLU A 297 5.67 38.92 -21.26
N THR A 298 5.71 38.28 -22.43
CA THR A 298 6.59 38.77 -23.50
C THR A 298 5.91 38.59 -24.84
N THR A 299 5.26 39.66 -25.27
CA THR A 299 4.92 39.93 -26.68
C THR A 299 6.21 39.86 -27.50
N VAL A 300 6.30 38.94 -28.46
CA VAL A 300 7.40 38.93 -29.43
C VAL A 300 6.87 39.58 -30.72
N GLU A 301 7.20 40.86 -30.91
CA GLU A 301 7.19 41.49 -32.21
C GLU A 301 8.58 41.37 -32.86
N GLY A 302 8.59 40.87 -34.10
CA GLY A 302 9.28 41.47 -35.25
C GLY A 302 10.79 41.77 -35.21
N PHE A 303 11.49 41.06 -36.11
CA PHE A 303 12.84 41.26 -36.68
C PHE A 303 14.03 40.63 -35.94
#